data_AF-A0A9P0JCD9-F1
#
_entry.id   AF-A0A9P0JCD9-F1
#
_cell.length_a   1.000
_cell.length_b   1.000
_cell.length_c   1.000
_cell.angle_alpha   90.00
_cell.angle_beta   90.00
_cell.angle_gamma   90.00
#
_symmetry.space_group_name_H-M   'P 1'
#
loop_
_entity.id
_entity.type
_entity.pdbx_description
1 polymer ?
#
loop_
_entity_poly.entity_id
_entity_poly.type
_entity_poly.pdbx_seq_one_letter_code
_entity_poly.pdbx_strand_id
1 'polypeptide(L)'
;MSELSVKTNDNVTLCVLVSDENPELKFILLDNEPLILGRTQQTGIIDQRMSKNQMKFVADYSTARVLVEQLGGNKSAVNNESMIKGEKRLLNHGDKVALLFNSNYTYHLDFVTPPTYGVDSNKRTTNCLDKEILHKKPRSSSTPKWDCINDSLMVYNNPNIVHKDKVAAFDLDGTLIVTRSGKVFPIDENDWNIYNPEVITSINKLSDDGYKIVIFTNQGSISKLKVNFHTFKIKIENILKVLKVPVQVFVAIEKDIYRKPAPGMWNILISDYNGGISVNMDESFFCGDAAGRPARFSSDGKPIKKDHSCCDRLFAMNIGIKFYTPEEYFLKAPTEELYALPEFNPNDIMDNVLYTDLTPQVLFSPNKEMIIMVGCPGSGKSYFASNNLFFHDHMKIISRDTLGSWQKCVAMTKKYLSGSSRSIIIDNTNPDIESRKRFIDIAKSFKIPCRVFLMNVSKDHGKHNNKALCSFYQSFPNFSILCIFNICSIM
;
A
#
# COMPACT_ATOMS: atom_id res chain seq x y z
N MET A 1 34.75 17.99 28.64
CA MET A 1 33.40 18.53 28.43
C MET A 1 32.91 17.94 27.11
N SER A 2 32.03 16.94 27.21
CA SER A 2 31.47 16.18 26.10
C SER A 2 30.23 16.88 25.56
N GLU A 3 30.27 17.32 24.31
CA GLU A 3 29.09 17.81 23.59
C GLU A 3 28.17 16.62 23.27
N LEU A 4 26.94 16.68 23.80
CA LEU A 4 25.86 15.76 23.46
C LEU A 4 25.41 16.01 22.02
N SER A 5 25.73 15.08 21.12
CA SER A 5 25.09 14.98 19.81
C SER A 5 23.67 14.42 19.99
N VAL A 6 22.65 15.26 19.82
CA VAL A 6 21.26 14.83 19.70
C VAL A 6 21.11 14.10 18.36
N LYS A 7 20.94 12.78 18.42
CA LYS A 7 20.54 11.96 17.27
C LYS A 7 19.03 12.11 17.10
N THR A 8 18.59 12.74 16.02
CA THR A 8 17.20 12.70 15.57
C THR A 8 16.91 11.31 15.00
N ASN A 9 15.88 10.64 15.53
CA ASN A 9 15.40 9.34 15.04
C ASN A 9 14.52 9.58 13.81
N ASP A 10 15.04 9.29 12.62
CA ASP A 10 14.35 9.45 11.33
C ASP A 10 13.42 8.27 10.99
N ASN A 11 12.54 7.86 11.92
CA ASN A 11 11.45 6.92 11.66
C ASN A 11 10.10 7.63 11.89
N VAL A 12 9.62 8.35 10.88
CA VAL A 12 8.37 9.12 10.94
C VAL A 12 7.21 8.17 11.21
N THR A 13 6.72 8.16 12.45
CA THR A 13 5.59 7.35 12.91
C THR A 13 4.36 8.25 12.96
N LEU A 14 3.38 8.07 12.07
CA LEU A 14 2.19 8.92 11.99
C LEU A 14 1.26 8.64 13.19
N CYS A 15 0.93 9.66 13.98
CA CYS A 15 0.05 9.52 15.14
C CYS A 15 -1.41 9.88 14.80
N VAL A 16 -2.36 8.99 15.06
CA VAL A 16 -3.77 9.15 14.67
C VAL A 16 -4.71 8.74 15.82
N LEU A 17 -5.72 9.56 16.09
CA LEU A 17 -6.89 9.19 16.90
C LEU A 17 -8.01 8.69 15.99
N VAL A 18 -8.49 7.48 16.22
CA VAL A 18 -9.53 6.84 15.40
C VAL A 18 -10.78 6.64 16.24
N SER A 19 -11.94 7.04 15.75
CA SER A 19 -13.21 6.83 16.46
C SER A 19 -13.61 5.35 16.46
N ASP A 20 -13.99 4.84 17.64
CA ASP A 20 -14.47 3.46 17.81
C ASP A 20 -15.86 3.25 17.15
N GLU A 21 -16.70 4.29 17.04
CA GLU A 21 -18.03 4.21 16.43
C GLU A 21 -18.02 4.40 14.91
N ASN A 22 -17.16 5.29 14.41
CA ASN A 22 -17.04 5.59 12.99
C ASN A 22 -15.56 5.55 12.59
N PRO A 23 -15.03 4.41 12.14
CA PRO A 23 -13.63 4.29 11.75
C PRO A 23 -13.18 5.25 10.66
N GLU A 24 -14.09 5.84 9.87
CA GLU A 24 -13.78 6.88 8.88
C GLU A 24 -13.51 8.26 9.52
N LEU A 25 -13.90 8.47 10.76
CA LEU A 25 -13.63 9.69 11.53
C LEU A 25 -12.29 9.55 12.26
N LYS A 26 -11.25 10.16 11.68
CA LYS A 26 -9.87 10.12 12.17
C LYS A 26 -9.32 11.53 12.37
N PHE A 27 -8.45 11.69 13.37
CA PHE A 27 -7.74 12.92 13.62
C PHE A 27 -6.23 12.66 13.68
N ILE A 28 -5.47 13.28 12.79
CA ILE A 28 -4.01 13.22 12.81
C ILE A 28 -3.51 14.17 13.90
N LEU A 29 -2.64 13.67 14.76
CA LEU A 29 -1.95 14.47 15.77
C LEU A 29 -0.59 14.86 15.20
N LEU A 30 -0.40 16.13 14.86
CA LEU A 30 0.88 16.65 14.40
C LEU A 30 1.87 16.72 15.57
N ASP A 31 3.16 16.52 15.28
CA ASP A 31 4.21 16.54 16.30
C ASP A 31 4.27 17.90 17.00
N ASN A 32 4.23 17.88 18.34
CA ASN A 32 4.25 19.04 19.24
C ASN A 32 3.15 20.10 19.01
N GLU A 33 2.14 19.79 18.21
CA GLU A 33 1.03 20.70 17.89
C GLU A 33 -0.26 20.28 18.63
N PRO A 34 -0.99 21.23 19.25
CA PRO A 34 -2.17 20.90 20.02
C PRO A 34 -3.42 20.68 19.15
N LEU A 35 -4.05 19.51 19.28
CA LEU A 35 -5.40 19.24 18.78
C LEU A 35 -6.41 19.33 19.92
N ILE A 36 -7.50 20.06 19.75
CA ILE A 36 -8.58 20.17 20.75
C ILE A 36 -9.85 19.52 20.19
N LEU A 37 -10.40 18.56 20.93
CA LEU A 37 -11.64 17.88 20.58
C LEU A 37 -12.73 18.17 21.62
N GLY A 38 -13.98 18.11 21.19
CA GLY A 38 -15.16 18.34 22.02
C GLY A 38 -16.43 18.38 21.18
N ARG A 39 -17.48 19.00 21.70
CA ARG A 39 -18.77 19.19 21.03
C ARG A 39 -18.67 20.22 19.91
N THR A 40 -18.19 19.76 18.75
CA THR A 40 -17.87 20.60 17.60
C THR A 40 -18.36 19.92 16.33
N GLN A 41 -18.39 20.67 15.23
CA GLN A 41 -18.72 20.07 13.92
C GLN A 41 -17.65 19.05 13.49
N GLN A 42 -16.41 19.17 13.99
CA GLN A 42 -15.31 18.25 13.71
C GLN A 42 -15.56 16.83 14.20
N THR A 43 -16.08 16.68 15.42
CA THR A 43 -16.42 15.37 15.98
C THR A 43 -17.81 14.88 15.59
N GLY A 44 -18.65 15.77 15.04
CA GLY A 44 -20.08 15.49 14.80
C GLY A 44 -20.92 15.36 16.08
N ILE A 45 -20.34 15.64 17.25
CA ILE A 45 -21.00 15.47 18.55
C ILE A 45 -21.84 16.71 18.86
N ILE A 46 -23.13 16.50 19.15
CA ILE A 46 -24.09 17.55 19.54
C ILE A 46 -24.51 17.48 21.02
N ASP A 47 -24.04 16.48 21.77
CA ASP A 47 -24.40 16.25 23.18
C ASP A 47 -23.98 17.43 24.07
N GLN A 48 -24.97 18.16 24.60
CA GLN A 48 -24.79 19.36 25.42
C GLN A 48 -23.97 19.15 26.70
N ARG A 49 -23.82 17.91 27.17
CA ARG A 49 -22.96 17.58 28.32
C ARG A 49 -21.48 17.76 27.98
N MET A 50 -21.10 17.71 26.71
CA MET A 50 -19.70 17.86 26.30
C MET A 50 -19.36 19.33 26.00
N SER A 51 -18.22 19.81 26.52
CA SER A 51 -17.69 21.14 26.21
C SER A 51 -17.28 21.21 24.73
N LYS A 52 -17.31 22.41 24.12
CA LYS A 52 -16.71 22.63 22.80
C LYS A 52 -15.20 22.33 22.81
N ASN A 53 -14.54 22.66 23.92
CA ASN A 53 -13.15 22.34 24.20
C ASN A 53 -13.14 21.34 25.36
N GLN A 54 -13.21 20.05 25.04
CA GLN A 54 -13.36 18.99 26.04
C GLN A 54 -11.99 18.39 26.41
N MET A 55 -11.17 18.05 25.42
CA MET A 55 -9.84 17.47 25.61
C MET A 55 -8.84 18.07 24.64
N LYS A 56 -7.60 18.25 25.10
CA LYS A 56 -6.45 18.67 24.30
C LYS A 56 -5.46 17.52 24.19
N PHE A 57 -4.93 17.30 23.00
CA PHE A 57 -3.96 16.27 22.67
C PHE A 57 -2.72 16.94 22.10
N VAL A 58 -1.54 16.52 22.53
CA VAL A 58 -0.24 16.97 21.99
C VAL A 58 0.61 15.73 21.79
N ALA A 59 0.94 15.41 20.54
CA ALA A 59 1.83 14.30 20.24
C ALA A 59 3.29 14.69 20.43
N ASP A 60 4.09 13.75 20.90
CA ASP A 60 5.55 13.82 20.93
C ASP A 60 6.07 12.61 20.17
N TYR A 61 6.51 12.84 18.94
CA TYR A 61 6.99 11.81 18.03
C TYR A 61 8.36 11.27 18.49
N SER A 62 9.14 12.06 19.23
CA SER A 62 10.43 11.61 19.76
C SER A 62 10.28 10.51 20.80
N THR A 63 9.16 10.52 21.55
CA THR A 63 8.86 9.52 22.58
C THR A 63 7.73 8.56 22.21
N ALA A 64 7.13 8.71 21.02
CA ALA A 64 5.96 7.97 20.56
C ALA A 64 4.82 7.96 21.58
N ARG A 65 4.51 9.15 22.14
CA ARG A 65 3.47 9.34 23.16
C ARG A 65 2.61 10.55 22.85
N VAL A 66 1.42 10.57 23.43
CA VAL A 66 0.52 11.73 23.36
C VAL A 66 0.18 12.20 24.76
N LEU A 67 0.46 13.46 25.06
CA LEU A 67 -0.03 14.11 26.26
C LEU A 67 -1.48 14.54 26.03
N VAL A 68 -2.37 14.06 26.90
CA VAL A 68 -3.78 14.44 26.89
C VAL A 68 -4.12 15.24 28.14
N GLU A 69 -4.87 16.32 27.96
CA GLU A 69 -5.33 17.22 29.04
C GLU A 69 -6.85 17.41 28.95
N GLN A 70 -7.57 17.21 30.06
CA GLN A 70 -9.00 17.50 30.11
C GLN A 70 -9.24 19.00 30.32
N LEU A 71 -9.92 19.65 29.37
CA LEU A 71 -10.28 21.08 29.44
C LEU A 71 -11.73 21.29 29.90
N GLY A 72 -12.62 20.38 29.51
CA GLY A 72 -14.05 20.46 29.81
C GLY A 72 -14.39 20.15 31.26
N GLY A 73 -15.51 20.69 31.75
CA GLY A 73 -15.97 20.51 33.13
C GLY A 73 -16.50 19.11 33.43
N ASN A 74 -17.15 18.46 32.46
CA ASN A 74 -17.64 17.10 32.61
C ASN A 74 -16.54 16.08 32.35
N LYS A 75 -16.55 14.97 33.09
CA LYS A 75 -15.46 13.98 33.11
C LYS A 75 -15.22 13.36 31.72
N SER A 76 -13.95 13.26 31.34
CA SER A 76 -13.45 12.41 30.25
C SER A 76 -12.83 11.14 30.84
N ALA A 77 -12.30 10.23 30.02
CA ALA A 77 -11.54 9.09 30.52
C ALA A 77 -10.45 8.64 29.57
N VAL A 78 -9.44 7.98 30.15
CA VAL A 78 -8.37 7.26 29.44
C VAL A 78 -8.40 5.83 29.97
N ASN A 79 -8.43 4.83 29.08
CA ASN A 79 -8.49 3.40 29.43
C ASN A 79 -9.55 3.08 30.51
N ASN A 80 -10.76 3.66 30.36
CA ASN A 80 -11.89 3.59 31.30
C ASN A 80 -11.67 4.22 32.69
N GLU A 81 -10.53 4.87 32.94
CA GLU A 81 -10.30 5.60 34.18
C GLU A 81 -10.70 7.07 33.99
N SER A 82 -11.64 7.55 34.81
CA SER A 82 -12.15 8.92 34.69
C SER A 82 -11.09 9.97 34.97
N MET A 83 -11.12 11.07 34.22
CA MET A 83 -10.30 12.26 34.41
C MET A 83 -11.14 13.43 34.97
N ILE A 84 -10.46 14.40 35.59
CA ILE A 84 -11.04 15.69 36.01
C ILE A 84 -10.42 16.86 35.25
N LYS A 85 -11.09 18.02 35.26
CA LYS A 85 -10.62 19.23 34.57
C LYS A 85 -9.21 19.64 35.04
N GLY A 86 -8.32 19.86 34.08
CA GLY A 86 -6.91 20.21 34.30
C GLY A 86 -5.99 18.99 34.50
N GLU A 87 -6.55 17.79 34.64
CA GLU A 87 -5.76 16.56 34.74
C GLU A 87 -5.10 16.23 33.39
N LYS A 88 -3.86 15.75 33.46
CA LYS A 88 -3.04 15.36 32.32
C LYS A 88 -2.66 13.89 32.42
N ARG A 89 -2.70 13.16 31.30
CA ARG A 89 -2.24 11.77 31.19
C ARG A 89 -1.44 11.57 29.92
N LEU A 90 -0.62 10.53 29.90
CA LEU A 90 0.12 10.11 28.72
C LEU A 90 -0.59 8.91 28.10
N LEU A 91 -0.65 8.91 26.78
CA LEU A 91 -1.20 7.83 25.97
C LEU A 91 -0.07 7.20 25.16
N ASN A 92 -0.14 5.88 25.02
CA ASN A 92 0.69 5.04 24.17
C ASN A 92 -0.17 4.43 23.05
N HIS A 93 0.49 3.79 22.08
CA HIS A 93 -0.22 3.05 21.03
C HIS A 93 -1.22 2.04 21.61
N GLY A 94 -2.44 2.03 21.07
CA GLY A 94 -3.55 1.18 21.51
C GLY A 94 -4.39 1.75 22.65
N ASP A 95 -3.92 2.80 23.35
CA ASP A 95 -4.67 3.40 24.46
C ASP A 95 -5.98 4.04 23.97
N LYS A 96 -7.01 3.93 24.82
CA LYS A 96 -8.36 4.43 24.54
C LYS A 96 -8.65 5.71 25.28
N VAL A 97 -9.39 6.60 24.64
CA VAL A 97 -9.85 7.87 25.21
C VAL A 97 -11.35 8.03 24.98
N ALA A 98 -12.08 8.34 26.05
CA ALA A 98 -13.47 8.76 25.97
C ALA A 98 -13.56 10.28 26.18
N LEU A 99 -14.06 11.00 25.17
CA LEU A 99 -14.24 12.46 25.28
C LEU A 99 -15.25 12.81 26.38
N LEU A 100 -16.25 11.95 26.61
CA LEU A 100 -17.16 12.03 27.75
C LEU A 100 -17.22 10.66 28.43
N PHE A 101 -17.04 10.62 29.75
CA PHE A 101 -17.04 9.38 30.52
C PHE A 101 -18.39 8.67 30.45
N ASN A 102 -18.38 7.33 30.36
CA ASN A 102 -19.57 6.50 30.18
C ASN A 102 -20.43 6.90 28.96
N SER A 103 -19.77 7.31 27.87
CA SER A 103 -20.41 7.54 26.57
C SER A 103 -19.77 6.68 25.49
N ASN A 104 -20.39 6.70 24.31
CA ASN A 104 -19.89 6.08 23.10
C ASN A 104 -18.86 6.94 22.34
N TYR A 105 -18.57 8.17 22.80
CA TYR A 105 -17.59 9.09 22.18
C TYR A 105 -16.15 8.68 22.47
N THR A 106 -15.79 7.50 21.99
CA THR A 106 -14.55 6.79 22.28
C THR A 106 -13.65 6.73 21.06
N TYR A 107 -12.34 6.81 21.32
CA TYR A 107 -11.28 6.83 20.32
C TYR A 107 -10.13 5.94 20.80
N HIS A 108 -9.39 5.34 19.89
CA HIS A 108 -8.12 4.68 20.17
C HIS A 108 -6.96 5.38 19.46
N LEU A 109 -5.77 5.28 20.05
CA LEU A 109 -4.56 5.92 19.57
C LEU A 109 -3.69 4.97 18.73
N ASP A 110 -3.47 5.32 17.47
CA ASP A 110 -2.62 4.56 16.55
C ASP A 110 -1.33 5.32 16.23
N PHE A 111 -0.19 4.68 16.49
CA PHE A 111 1.11 5.08 15.95
C PHE A 111 1.38 4.21 14.72
N VAL A 112 1.14 4.77 13.54
CA VAL A 112 1.29 4.10 12.26
C VAL A 112 2.70 4.31 11.74
N THR A 113 3.54 3.29 11.83
CA THR A 113 4.81 3.27 11.12
C THR A 113 4.51 3.06 9.62
N PRO A 114 5.02 3.91 8.71
CA PRO A 114 5.06 3.58 7.30
C PRO A 114 5.79 2.25 7.15
N PRO A 115 5.32 1.32 6.29
CA PRO A 115 6.10 0.13 5.99
C PRO A 115 7.44 0.58 5.40
N THR A 116 8.52 0.30 6.12
CA THR A 116 9.87 0.36 5.59
C THR A 116 9.96 -0.64 4.45
N TYR A 117 9.94 -0.14 3.22
CA TYR A 117 10.36 -0.93 2.07
C TYR A 117 11.86 -1.19 2.21
N GLY A 118 12.19 -2.47 2.37
CA GLY A 118 13.52 -3.03 2.61
C GLY A 118 14.73 -2.10 2.43
N VAL A 119 15.23 -1.60 3.55
CA VAL A 119 16.67 -1.48 3.85
C VAL A 119 16.81 -1.58 5.37
N ASP A 120 17.26 -2.73 5.87
CA ASP A 120 18.03 -2.77 7.12
C ASP A 120 19.35 -3.47 6.80
N SER A 121 20.24 -2.71 6.15
CA SER A 121 21.65 -3.05 6.11
C SER A 121 22.30 -2.59 7.42
N ASN A 122 22.66 -3.59 8.24
CA ASN A 122 23.60 -3.50 9.35
C ASN A 122 23.20 -2.69 10.60
N LYS A 123 22.65 -3.39 11.61
CA LYS A 123 23.40 -3.68 12.85
C LYS A 123 22.61 -4.65 13.74
N ARG A 124 23.18 -5.83 13.97
CA ARG A 124 22.83 -6.67 15.12
C ARG A 124 23.17 -5.91 16.40
N THR A 125 22.20 -5.77 17.30
CA THR A 125 22.46 -5.92 18.74
C THR A 125 21.33 -6.73 19.37
N THR A 126 21.80 -7.76 20.04
CA THR A 126 21.09 -8.75 20.84
C THR A 126 20.26 -8.15 21.97
N ASN A 127 19.21 -8.90 22.31
CA ASN A 127 18.51 -8.99 23.59
C ASN A 127 17.20 -8.19 23.80
N CYS A 128 16.13 -8.99 23.75
CA CYS A 128 14.97 -9.03 24.64
C CYS A 128 13.83 -8.05 24.37
N LEU A 129 12.78 -8.57 23.71
CA LEU A 129 11.43 -8.67 24.27
C LEU A 129 10.65 -9.77 23.53
N ASP A 130 11.04 -11.02 23.82
CA ASP A 130 10.12 -12.15 23.76
C ASP A 130 8.98 -11.89 24.76
N LYS A 131 7.82 -11.46 24.26
CA LYS A 131 6.47 -11.65 24.82
C LYS A 131 5.46 -10.86 23.99
N GLU A 132 5.01 -11.51 22.92
CA GLU A 132 3.69 -11.42 22.27
C GLU A 132 3.76 -11.85 20.80
N ILE A 133 4.55 -12.89 20.50
CA ILE A 133 4.16 -13.79 19.43
C ILE A 133 3.10 -14.68 20.05
N LEU A 134 1.84 -14.33 19.83
CA LEU A 134 0.78 -15.33 19.83
C LEU A 134 1.26 -16.44 18.89
N HIS A 135 1.77 -17.53 19.46
CA HIS A 135 1.98 -18.77 18.73
C HIS A 135 0.63 -19.13 18.12
N LYS A 136 0.41 -18.76 16.85
CA LYS A 136 -0.56 -19.47 16.03
C LYS A 136 -0.13 -20.92 16.15
N LYS A 137 -1.00 -21.73 16.73
CA LYS A 137 -0.82 -23.18 16.78
C LYS A 137 -0.38 -23.62 15.39
N PRO A 138 0.69 -24.44 15.26
CA PRO A 138 1.00 -25.06 13.99
C PRO A 138 -0.29 -25.67 13.45
N ARG A 139 -0.68 -25.33 12.22
CA ARG A 139 -1.83 -25.95 11.57
C ARG A 139 -1.68 -27.47 11.72
N SER A 140 -2.75 -28.15 12.13
CA SER A 140 -2.77 -29.59 12.33
C SER A 140 -2.23 -30.33 11.10
N SER A 141 -1.65 -31.51 11.33
CA SER A 141 -0.81 -32.31 10.43
C SER A 141 -1.47 -32.83 9.14
N SER A 142 -2.55 -32.23 8.65
CA SER A 142 -3.12 -32.50 7.34
C SER A 142 -3.48 -31.18 6.63
N THR A 143 -2.50 -30.52 6.02
CA THR A 143 -2.78 -29.42 5.09
C THR A 143 -3.59 -29.97 3.92
N PRO A 144 -4.72 -29.35 3.54
CA PRO A 144 -5.49 -29.82 2.40
C PRO A 144 -4.64 -29.73 1.13
N LYS A 145 -4.85 -30.67 0.21
CA LYS A 145 -4.16 -30.72 -1.10
C LYS A 145 -4.34 -29.40 -1.87
N TRP A 146 -5.50 -28.77 -1.72
CA TRP A 146 -5.79 -27.43 -2.23
C TRP A 146 -6.37 -26.57 -1.10
N ASP A 147 -5.80 -25.39 -0.91
CA ASP A 147 -6.27 -24.36 0.02
C ASP A 147 -6.73 -23.11 -0.74
N CYS A 148 -7.66 -22.37 -0.16
CA CYS A 148 -8.20 -21.12 -0.70
C CYS A 148 -8.12 -20.05 0.38
N ILE A 149 -7.45 -18.94 0.07
CA ILE A 149 -7.26 -17.82 1.00
C ILE A 149 -7.93 -16.59 0.41
N ASN A 150 -8.86 -16.02 1.18
CA ASN A 150 -9.58 -14.77 0.86
C ASN A 150 -10.19 -14.74 -0.55
N ASP A 151 -10.59 -15.89 -1.09
CA ASP A 151 -11.10 -16.07 -2.46
C ASP A 151 -10.21 -15.43 -3.56
N SER A 152 -8.93 -15.25 -3.27
CA SER A 152 -7.98 -14.48 -4.10
C SER A 152 -6.65 -15.20 -4.35
N LEU A 153 -6.29 -16.13 -3.46
CA LEU A 153 -5.10 -16.96 -3.56
C LEU A 153 -5.46 -18.44 -3.38
N MET A 154 -5.06 -19.27 -4.34
CA MET A 154 -5.15 -20.73 -4.21
C MET A 154 -3.76 -21.31 -3.96
N VAL A 155 -3.69 -22.31 -3.08
CA VAL A 155 -2.43 -22.99 -2.76
C VAL A 155 -2.58 -24.49 -2.97
N TYR A 156 -1.76 -25.07 -3.84
CA TYR A 156 -1.59 -26.52 -3.94
C TYR A 156 -0.46 -26.97 -3.02
N ASN A 157 -0.74 -27.97 -2.19
CA ASN A 157 0.23 -28.61 -1.32
C ASN A 157 0.46 -30.04 -1.78
N ASN A 158 1.67 -30.35 -2.27
CA ASN A 158 2.05 -31.74 -2.49
C ASN A 158 2.09 -32.47 -1.14
N PRO A 159 1.48 -33.66 -1.00
CA PRO A 159 1.48 -34.41 0.26
C PRO A 159 2.87 -34.72 0.82
N ASN A 160 3.87 -34.81 -0.06
CA ASN A 160 5.26 -35.12 0.29
C ASN A 160 6.14 -33.87 0.36
N ILE A 161 5.56 -32.66 0.41
CA ILE A 161 6.34 -31.42 0.48
C ILE A 161 7.12 -31.38 1.79
N VAL A 162 8.40 -31.01 1.70
CA VAL A 162 9.29 -30.83 2.85
C VAL A 162 9.63 -29.35 2.97
N HIS A 163 9.51 -28.80 4.17
CA HIS A 163 9.92 -27.42 4.45
C HIS A 163 11.46 -27.32 4.41
N LYS A 164 11.98 -26.23 3.82
CA LYS A 164 13.41 -26.00 3.63
C LYS A 164 13.75 -24.53 3.82
N ASP A 165 15.01 -24.25 4.13
CA ASP A 165 15.60 -22.92 4.17
C ASP A 165 15.96 -22.38 2.78
N LYS A 166 16.22 -23.25 1.81
CA LYS A 166 16.43 -22.87 0.40
C LYS A 166 15.16 -23.02 -0.42
N VAL A 167 14.81 -21.98 -1.19
CA VAL A 167 13.64 -21.98 -2.07
C VAL A 167 14.08 -21.72 -3.51
N ALA A 168 13.71 -22.64 -4.40
CA ALA A 168 13.78 -22.46 -5.85
C ALA A 168 12.37 -22.20 -6.36
N ALA A 169 12.09 -20.94 -6.66
CA ALA A 169 10.77 -20.50 -7.06
C ALA A 169 10.70 -20.23 -8.56
N PHE A 170 9.56 -20.56 -9.18
CA PHE A 170 9.37 -20.46 -10.63
C PHE A 170 8.03 -19.81 -10.97
N ASP A 171 7.98 -19.03 -12.05
CA ASP A 171 6.74 -18.80 -12.77
C ASP A 171 6.27 -20.09 -13.49
N LEU A 172 5.03 -20.12 -13.98
CA LEU A 172 4.47 -21.25 -14.71
C LEU A 172 4.51 -21.07 -16.24
N ASP A 173 3.68 -20.16 -16.76
CA ASP A 173 3.38 -20.05 -18.18
C ASP A 173 4.45 -19.19 -18.88
N GLY A 174 5.21 -19.79 -19.81
CA GLY A 174 6.39 -19.16 -20.42
C GLY A 174 7.70 -19.54 -19.75
N THR A 175 7.64 -20.15 -18.57
CA THR A 175 8.81 -20.51 -17.75
C THR A 175 8.99 -22.03 -17.65
N LEU A 176 8.05 -22.72 -17.00
CA LEU A 176 8.09 -24.19 -16.87
C LEU A 176 7.37 -24.87 -18.03
N ILE A 177 6.33 -24.23 -18.54
CA ILE A 177 5.51 -24.73 -19.64
C ILE A 177 5.31 -23.69 -20.72
N VAL A 178 5.05 -24.14 -21.94
CA VAL A 178 4.59 -23.33 -23.07
C VAL A 178 3.35 -23.95 -23.67
N THR A 179 2.59 -23.21 -24.46
CA THR A 179 1.43 -23.77 -25.18
C THR A 179 1.91 -24.76 -26.23
N ARG A 180 1.23 -25.91 -26.32
CA ARG A 180 1.51 -26.91 -27.36
C ARG A 180 1.09 -26.40 -28.74
N SER A 181 0.03 -25.61 -28.79
CA SER A 181 -0.52 -25.00 -30.00
C SER A 181 0.33 -23.86 -30.56
N GLY A 182 1.30 -23.33 -29.80
CA GLY A 182 2.08 -22.15 -30.16
C GLY A 182 1.30 -20.83 -30.06
N LYS A 183 0.05 -20.84 -29.59
CA LYS A 183 -0.72 -19.62 -29.33
C LYS A 183 -0.24 -18.94 -28.05
N VAL A 184 -0.47 -17.63 -27.95
CA VAL A 184 -0.12 -16.86 -26.73
C VAL A 184 -0.93 -17.34 -25.51
N PHE A 185 -2.17 -17.76 -25.72
CA PHE A 185 -3.03 -18.28 -24.66
C PHE A 185 -3.41 -19.74 -24.96
N PRO A 186 -3.48 -20.61 -23.93
CA PRO A 186 -3.84 -22.01 -24.12
C PRO A 186 -5.29 -22.13 -24.63
N ILE A 187 -5.51 -23.11 -25.51
CA ILE A 187 -6.85 -23.43 -26.05
C ILE A 187 -7.69 -24.16 -25.01
N ASP A 188 -7.08 -25.07 -24.26
CA ASP A 188 -7.72 -25.90 -23.22
C ASP A 188 -6.69 -26.30 -22.13
N GLU A 189 -7.12 -27.08 -21.14
CA GLU A 189 -6.28 -27.54 -20.02
C GLU A 189 -5.14 -28.49 -20.40
N ASN A 190 -5.16 -29.05 -21.62
CA ASN A 190 -4.15 -29.96 -22.16
C ASN A 190 -3.19 -29.25 -23.13
N ASP A 191 -3.46 -28.00 -23.50
CA ASP A 191 -2.63 -27.17 -24.39
C ASP A 191 -1.38 -26.64 -23.67
N TRP A 192 -0.53 -27.55 -23.24
CA TRP A 192 0.77 -27.25 -22.68
C TRP A 192 1.79 -28.35 -22.99
N ASN A 193 3.05 -27.94 -23.07
CA ASN A 193 4.24 -28.79 -23.09
C ASN A 193 5.26 -28.21 -22.10
N ILE A 194 6.15 -29.05 -21.58
CA ILE A 194 7.31 -28.57 -20.83
C ILE A 194 8.14 -27.65 -21.75
N TYR A 195 8.56 -26.50 -21.22
CA TYR A 195 9.29 -25.47 -21.98
C TYR A 195 10.54 -26.03 -22.67
N ASN A 196 11.33 -26.82 -21.93
CA ASN A 196 12.51 -27.50 -22.44
C ASN A 196 12.79 -28.76 -21.60
N PRO A 197 13.31 -29.86 -22.17
CA PRO A 197 13.70 -31.04 -21.39
C PRO A 197 14.58 -30.75 -20.16
N GLU A 198 15.46 -29.74 -20.25
CA GLU A 198 16.33 -29.31 -19.15
C GLU A 198 15.56 -28.80 -17.91
N VAL A 199 14.30 -28.42 -18.07
CA VAL A 199 13.43 -28.02 -16.95
C VAL A 199 13.25 -29.17 -15.96
N ILE A 200 12.94 -30.37 -16.46
CA ILE A 200 12.73 -31.54 -15.61
C ILE A 200 14.03 -31.90 -14.91
N THR A 201 15.14 -31.97 -15.66
CA THR A 201 16.47 -32.28 -15.13
C THR A 201 16.88 -31.29 -14.04
N SER A 202 16.72 -29.99 -14.28
CA SER A 202 17.10 -28.93 -13.34
C SER A 202 16.24 -28.94 -12.07
N ILE A 203 14.93 -29.14 -12.19
CA ILE A 203 14.02 -29.21 -11.05
C ILE A 203 14.30 -30.43 -10.17
N ASN A 204 14.57 -31.59 -10.77
CA ASN A 204 14.95 -32.79 -10.01
C ASN A 204 16.26 -32.55 -9.25
N LYS A 205 17.28 -32.03 -9.94
CA LYS A 205 18.56 -31.69 -9.31
C LYS A 205 18.39 -30.70 -8.14
N LEU A 206 17.59 -29.66 -8.29
CA LEU A 206 17.32 -28.70 -7.21
C LEU A 206 16.67 -29.37 -6.00
N SER A 207 15.70 -30.26 -6.24
CA SER A 207 15.06 -31.03 -5.17
C SER A 207 16.09 -31.90 -4.43
N ASP A 208 17.01 -32.53 -5.16
CA ASP A 208 18.11 -33.34 -4.59
C ASP A 208 19.11 -32.47 -3.80
N ASP A 209 19.40 -31.25 -4.29
CA ASP A 209 20.28 -30.25 -3.67
C ASP A 209 19.64 -29.56 -2.43
N GLY A 210 18.44 -30.02 -2.04
CA GLY A 210 17.75 -29.60 -0.82
C GLY A 210 16.88 -28.35 -0.96
N TYR A 211 16.60 -27.89 -2.19
CA TYR A 211 15.67 -26.80 -2.41
C TYR A 211 14.21 -27.24 -2.26
N LYS A 212 13.39 -26.40 -1.63
CA LYS A 212 11.94 -26.48 -1.76
C LYS A 212 11.55 -25.88 -3.11
N ILE A 213 10.85 -26.68 -3.92
CA ILE A 213 10.37 -26.24 -5.24
C ILE A 213 9.01 -25.55 -5.08
N VAL A 214 8.93 -24.30 -5.51
CA VAL A 214 7.71 -23.48 -5.42
C VAL A 214 7.35 -22.89 -6.77
N ILE A 215 6.06 -22.83 -7.09
CA ILE A 215 5.57 -22.14 -8.28
C ILE A 215 4.69 -20.96 -7.84
N PHE A 216 4.94 -19.78 -8.41
CA PHE A 216 4.14 -18.57 -8.22
C PHE A 216 3.56 -18.13 -9.55
N THR A 217 2.24 -18.21 -9.73
CA THR A 217 1.58 -17.90 -11.01
C THR A 217 0.41 -16.91 -10.89
N ASN A 218 0.30 -16.00 -11.85
CA ASN A 218 -0.74 -14.97 -11.93
C ASN A 218 -1.88 -15.42 -12.86
N GLN A 219 -3.02 -15.87 -12.32
CA GLN A 219 -4.12 -16.47 -13.08
C GLN A 219 -5.44 -15.66 -13.01
N GLY A 220 -5.36 -14.38 -13.38
CA GLY A 220 -6.48 -13.42 -13.32
C GLY A 220 -7.65 -13.70 -14.28
N SER A 221 -7.59 -14.78 -15.06
CA SER A 221 -8.68 -15.24 -15.92
C SER A 221 -9.65 -16.18 -15.19
N ILE A 222 -9.21 -16.78 -14.07
CA ILE A 222 -10.03 -17.69 -13.26
C ILE A 222 -11.16 -16.92 -12.58
N SER A 223 -10.87 -15.81 -11.91
CA SER A 223 -11.91 -15.03 -11.24
C SER A 223 -12.89 -14.34 -12.19
N LYS A 224 -12.47 -14.11 -13.43
CA LYS A 224 -13.34 -13.60 -14.52
C LYS A 224 -14.23 -14.67 -15.14
N LEU A 225 -14.22 -15.90 -14.59
CA LEU A 225 -14.95 -17.07 -15.11
C LEU A 225 -14.61 -17.39 -16.57
N LYS A 226 -13.47 -16.91 -17.07
CA LYS A 226 -12.98 -17.21 -18.43
C LYS A 226 -12.26 -18.54 -18.50
N VAL A 227 -11.73 -19.00 -17.37
CA VAL A 227 -11.08 -20.30 -17.19
C VAL A 227 -11.81 -21.02 -16.07
N ASN A 228 -12.21 -22.27 -16.31
CA ASN A 228 -12.83 -23.10 -15.29
C ASN A 228 -11.79 -23.49 -14.24
N PHE A 229 -12.10 -23.22 -12.97
CA PHE A 229 -11.17 -23.49 -11.87
C PHE A 229 -10.85 -24.97 -11.71
N HIS A 230 -11.82 -25.86 -11.95
CA HIS A 230 -11.62 -27.31 -11.87
C HIS A 230 -10.65 -27.80 -12.94
N THR A 231 -10.78 -27.33 -14.18
CA THR A 231 -9.87 -27.71 -15.28
C THR A 231 -8.47 -27.15 -15.04
N PHE A 232 -8.35 -25.96 -14.44
CA PHE A 232 -7.04 -25.43 -14.03
C PHE A 232 -6.36 -26.27 -12.95
N LYS A 233 -7.10 -26.78 -11.95
CA LYS A 233 -6.53 -27.73 -10.97
C LYS A 233 -5.99 -28.99 -11.63
N ILE A 234 -6.74 -29.55 -12.58
CA ILE A 234 -6.31 -30.73 -13.36
C ILE A 234 -5.03 -30.43 -14.14
N LYS A 235 -4.95 -29.26 -14.80
CA LYS A 235 -3.74 -28.80 -15.51
C LYS A 235 -2.53 -28.82 -14.57
N ILE A 236 -2.64 -28.16 -13.41
CA ILE A 236 -1.54 -28.12 -12.41
C ILE A 236 -1.15 -29.53 -11.99
N GLU A 237 -2.10 -30.37 -11.59
CA GLU A 237 -1.78 -31.73 -11.13
C GLU A 237 -1.11 -32.58 -12.20
N ASN A 238 -1.49 -32.43 -13.47
CA ASN A 238 -0.85 -33.15 -14.57
C ASN A 238 0.57 -32.66 -14.86
N ILE A 239 0.83 -31.35 -14.74
CA ILE A 239 2.19 -30.80 -14.84
C ILE A 239 3.08 -31.35 -13.73
N LEU A 240 2.58 -31.39 -12.49
CA LEU A 240 3.36 -31.87 -11.35
C LEU A 240 3.67 -33.37 -11.44
N LYS A 241 2.79 -34.18 -12.04
CA LYS A 241 3.07 -35.60 -12.35
C LYS A 241 4.25 -35.76 -13.32
N VAL A 242 4.46 -34.80 -14.22
CA VAL A 242 5.61 -34.81 -15.16
C VAL A 242 6.89 -34.39 -14.45
N LEU A 243 6.83 -33.38 -13.57
CA LEU A 243 8.02 -32.90 -12.83
C LEU A 243 8.57 -33.94 -11.83
N LYS A 244 7.70 -34.79 -11.28
CA LYS A 244 8.05 -35.91 -10.37
C LYS A 244 8.80 -35.53 -9.09
N VAL A 245 8.70 -34.28 -8.66
CA VAL A 245 9.21 -33.81 -7.36
C VAL A 245 8.09 -33.20 -6.51
N PRO A 246 8.26 -33.11 -5.18
CA PRO A 246 7.34 -32.36 -4.33
C PRO A 246 7.36 -30.86 -4.66
N VAL A 247 6.23 -30.32 -5.14
CA VAL A 247 6.07 -28.90 -5.49
C VAL A 247 4.92 -28.27 -4.71
N GLN A 248 5.11 -27.05 -4.23
CA GLN A 248 4.03 -26.21 -3.70
C GLN A 248 3.69 -25.11 -4.72
N VAL A 249 2.40 -24.90 -5.02
CA VAL A 249 1.98 -23.94 -6.06
C VAL A 249 1.08 -22.88 -5.45
N PHE A 250 1.37 -21.61 -5.69
CA PHE A 250 0.59 -20.45 -5.28
C PHE A 250 0.04 -19.76 -6.53
N VAL A 251 -1.27 -19.54 -6.53
CA VAL A 251 -2.01 -19.06 -7.70
C VAL A 251 -2.80 -17.81 -7.32
N ALA A 252 -2.30 -16.65 -7.74
CA ALA A 252 -2.97 -15.37 -7.54
C ALA A 252 -4.06 -15.19 -8.60
N ILE A 253 -5.33 -15.24 -8.20
CA ILE A 253 -6.48 -15.11 -9.11
C ILE A 253 -7.06 -13.69 -9.15
N GLU A 254 -6.74 -12.86 -8.16
CA GLU A 254 -7.18 -11.45 -8.10
C GLU A 254 -6.06 -10.44 -8.37
N LYS A 255 -6.42 -9.14 -8.37
CA LYS A 255 -5.47 -8.01 -8.53
C LYS A 255 -5.13 -7.36 -7.18
N ASP A 256 -4.64 -8.15 -6.24
CA ASP A 256 -4.35 -7.74 -4.87
C ASP A 256 -2.87 -7.95 -4.51
N ILE A 257 -2.58 -8.06 -3.21
CA ILE A 257 -1.23 -8.26 -2.66
C ILE A 257 -0.57 -9.56 -3.13
N TYR A 258 -1.35 -10.57 -3.56
CA TYR A 258 -0.81 -11.84 -4.02
C TYR A 258 -0.35 -11.77 -5.48
N ARG A 259 -0.86 -10.80 -6.26
CA ARG A 259 -0.51 -10.71 -7.69
C ARG A 259 0.89 -10.13 -7.89
N LYS A 260 1.79 -10.90 -8.53
CA LYS A 260 3.13 -10.42 -8.93
C LYS A 260 3.01 -9.10 -9.72
N PRO A 261 3.82 -8.08 -9.45
CA PRO A 261 5.07 -8.13 -8.68
C PRO A 261 4.94 -7.94 -7.16
N ALA A 262 3.74 -7.86 -6.59
CA ALA A 262 3.60 -7.74 -5.14
C ALA A 262 4.08 -9.03 -4.44
N PRO A 263 4.76 -8.94 -3.29
CA PRO A 263 5.41 -10.08 -2.64
C PRO A 263 4.45 -10.98 -1.85
N GLY A 264 3.13 -10.78 -1.91
CA GLY A 264 2.17 -11.44 -1.01
C GLY A 264 2.21 -12.96 -1.06
N MET A 265 2.39 -13.57 -2.24
CA MET A 265 2.54 -15.04 -2.33
C MET A 265 3.83 -15.55 -1.66
N TRP A 266 4.91 -14.78 -1.69
CA TRP A 266 6.15 -15.11 -0.99
C TRP A 266 6.01 -14.93 0.52
N ASN A 267 5.37 -13.85 0.96
CA ASN A 267 5.16 -13.57 2.38
C ASN A 267 4.33 -14.66 3.05
N ILE A 268 3.28 -15.15 2.37
CA ILE A 268 2.47 -16.24 2.90
C ILE A 268 3.17 -17.59 2.84
N LEU A 269 4.03 -17.82 1.83
CA LEU A 269 4.92 -18.98 1.81
C LEU A 269 5.76 -19.04 3.10
N ILE A 270 6.45 -17.95 3.43
CA ILE A 270 7.34 -17.89 4.61
C ILE A 270 6.55 -18.04 5.91
N SER A 271 5.47 -17.27 6.07
CA SER A 271 4.73 -17.20 7.33
C SER A 271 3.94 -18.48 7.64
N ASP A 272 3.20 -19.01 6.66
CA ASP A 272 2.18 -20.02 6.91
C ASP A 272 2.47 -21.39 6.26
N TYR A 273 3.30 -21.43 5.20
CA TYR A 273 3.49 -22.64 4.38
C TYR A 273 4.92 -23.19 4.39
N ASN A 274 5.82 -22.66 5.21
CA ASN A 274 7.19 -23.16 5.38
C ASN A 274 7.49 -23.75 6.77
N GLY A 275 6.45 -24.08 7.55
CA GLY A 275 6.60 -24.80 8.82
C GLY A 275 7.45 -24.08 9.86
N GLY A 276 7.56 -22.75 9.79
CA GLY A 276 8.42 -21.95 10.66
C GLY A 276 9.92 -21.97 10.34
N ILE A 277 10.33 -22.64 9.26
CA ILE A 277 11.73 -22.62 8.80
C ILE A 277 12.02 -21.28 8.12
N SER A 278 13.02 -20.58 8.64
CA SER A 278 13.52 -19.33 8.05
C SER A 278 14.19 -19.60 6.70
N VAL A 279 13.90 -18.77 5.70
CA VAL A 279 14.42 -18.91 4.34
C VAL A 279 15.74 -18.13 4.20
N ASN A 280 16.75 -18.77 3.64
CA ASN A 280 17.99 -18.12 3.23
C ASN A 280 17.75 -17.41 1.89
N MET A 281 17.66 -16.07 1.95
CA MET A 281 17.36 -15.21 0.80
C MET A 281 18.50 -15.22 -0.24
N ASP A 282 19.76 -15.30 0.19
CA ASP A 282 20.93 -15.25 -0.70
C ASP A 282 21.10 -16.54 -1.54
N GLU A 283 20.66 -17.67 -0.99
CA GLU A 283 20.69 -18.97 -1.66
C GLU A 283 19.41 -19.28 -2.44
N SER A 284 18.34 -18.53 -2.17
CA SER A 284 17.06 -18.65 -2.86
C SER A 284 16.99 -17.81 -4.13
N PHE A 285 16.15 -18.22 -5.07
CA PHE A 285 15.98 -17.50 -6.33
C PHE A 285 14.57 -17.65 -6.90
N PHE A 286 14.24 -16.74 -7.83
CA PHE A 286 13.05 -16.80 -8.66
C PHE A 286 13.43 -16.86 -10.14
N CYS A 287 12.80 -17.76 -10.90
CA CYS A 287 12.96 -17.87 -12.34
C CYS A 287 11.64 -17.57 -13.05
N GLY A 288 11.64 -16.66 -14.04
CA GLY A 288 10.43 -16.26 -14.74
C GLY A 288 10.66 -15.57 -16.09
N ASP A 289 9.71 -15.67 -17.02
CA ASP A 289 9.82 -15.14 -18.38
C ASP A 289 9.50 -13.63 -18.47
N ALA A 290 8.68 -13.12 -17.55
CA ALA A 290 8.24 -11.73 -17.52
C ALA A 290 9.32 -10.81 -16.94
N ALA A 291 10.42 -10.68 -17.68
CA ALA A 291 11.67 -10.07 -17.24
C ALA A 291 11.91 -8.65 -17.79
N GLY A 292 10.97 -8.09 -18.55
CA GLY A 292 11.08 -6.74 -19.13
C GLY A 292 12.10 -6.62 -20.26
N ARG A 293 12.43 -7.72 -20.95
CA ARG A 293 13.41 -7.72 -22.04
C ARG A 293 12.82 -7.04 -23.30
N PRO A 294 13.61 -6.23 -24.04
CA PRO A 294 13.18 -5.63 -25.29
C PRO A 294 13.05 -6.68 -26.40
N ALA A 295 12.53 -6.25 -27.55
CA ALA A 295 12.53 -7.09 -28.74
C ALA A 295 13.99 -7.40 -29.13
N ARG A 296 14.26 -8.65 -29.44
CA ARG A 296 15.61 -9.17 -29.69
C ARG A 296 15.58 -10.24 -30.77
N PHE A 297 16.75 -10.78 -31.12
CA PHE A 297 16.85 -11.94 -32.00
C PHE A 297 17.40 -13.12 -31.21
N SER A 298 16.90 -14.32 -31.48
CA SER A 298 17.49 -15.57 -31.00
C SER A 298 18.83 -15.85 -31.68
N SER A 299 19.56 -16.85 -31.17
CA SER A 299 20.83 -17.30 -31.76
C SER A 299 20.68 -17.84 -33.19
N ASP A 300 19.50 -18.35 -33.56
CA ASP A 300 19.16 -18.77 -34.92
C ASP A 300 18.56 -17.64 -35.79
N GLY A 301 18.65 -16.39 -35.35
CA GLY A 301 18.26 -15.20 -36.11
C GLY A 301 16.75 -14.94 -36.17
N LYS A 302 15.94 -15.63 -35.37
CA LYS A 302 14.48 -15.41 -35.32
C LYS A 302 14.14 -14.21 -34.42
N PRO A 303 13.19 -13.36 -34.82
CA PRO A 303 12.76 -12.25 -33.99
C PRO A 303 11.98 -12.75 -32.76
N ILE A 304 12.43 -12.37 -31.58
CA ILE A 304 11.74 -12.55 -30.30
C ILE A 304 11.09 -11.20 -29.93
N LYS A 305 9.78 -11.24 -29.68
CA LYS A 305 9.04 -10.06 -29.22
C LYS A 305 9.55 -9.61 -27.85
N LYS A 306 9.41 -8.32 -27.55
CA LYS A 306 9.61 -7.82 -26.19
C LYS A 306 8.73 -8.60 -25.19
N ASP A 307 9.20 -8.73 -23.97
CA ASP A 307 8.44 -9.38 -22.92
C ASP A 307 7.12 -8.62 -22.67
N HIS A 308 6.06 -9.37 -22.37
CA HIS A 308 4.72 -8.81 -22.19
C HIS A 308 4.63 -7.97 -20.89
N SER A 309 5.47 -8.25 -19.90
CA SER A 309 5.60 -7.50 -18.66
C SER A 309 6.98 -7.71 -18.02
N CYS A 310 7.23 -6.99 -16.92
CA CYS A 310 8.44 -7.13 -16.08
C CYS A 310 8.06 -7.68 -14.68
N CYS A 311 6.90 -8.35 -14.56
CA CYS A 311 6.33 -8.65 -13.24
C CYS A 311 7.10 -9.73 -12.47
N ASP A 312 7.82 -10.62 -13.14
CA ASP A 312 8.63 -11.66 -12.49
C ASP A 312 9.94 -11.11 -11.94
N ARG A 313 10.65 -10.30 -12.74
CA ARG A 313 11.86 -9.61 -12.29
C ARG A 313 11.54 -8.69 -11.11
N LEU A 314 10.49 -7.88 -11.22
CA LEU A 314 10.05 -7.00 -10.15
C LEU A 314 9.56 -7.76 -8.91
N PHE A 315 8.98 -8.96 -9.05
CA PHE A 315 8.61 -9.81 -7.91
C PHE A 315 9.86 -10.25 -7.14
N ALA A 316 10.88 -10.76 -7.83
CA ALA A 316 12.15 -11.12 -7.23
C ALA A 316 12.85 -9.92 -6.56
N MET A 317 12.84 -8.76 -7.22
CA MET A 317 13.39 -7.51 -6.66
C MET A 317 12.65 -7.07 -5.39
N ASN A 318 11.32 -7.09 -5.39
CA ASN A 318 10.52 -6.71 -4.21
C ASN A 318 10.72 -7.67 -3.03
N ILE A 319 11.11 -8.91 -3.30
CA ILE A 319 11.42 -9.91 -2.27
C ILE A 319 12.87 -9.79 -1.80
N GLY A 320 13.79 -9.38 -2.68
CA GLY A 320 15.22 -9.36 -2.41
C GLY A 320 15.92 -10.71 -2.64
N ILE A 321 15.47 -11.49 -3.63
CA ILE A 321 16.12 -12.76 -4.04
C ILE A 321 16.69 -12.66 -5.46
N LYS A 322 17.61 -13.56 -5.79
CA LYS A 322 18.19 -13.66 -7.14
C LYS A 322 17.10 -13.91 -8.18
N PHE A 323 17.24 -13.30 -9.35
CA PHE A 323 16.35 -13.50 -10.48
C PHE A 323 17.08 -14.16 -11.65
N TYR A 324 16.39 -15.06 -12.35
CA TYR A 324 16.85 -15.64 -13.60
C TYR A 324 15.72 -15.67 -14.64
N THR A 325 16.06 -15.56 -15.92
CA THR A 325 15.15 -15.94 -17.01
C THR A 325 15.20 -17.46 -17.27
N PRO A 326 14.19 -18.06 -17.92
CA PRO A 326 14.20 -19.48 -18.25
C PRO A 326 15.41 -19.86 -19.12
N GLU A 327 15.79 -18.99 -20.05
CA GLU A 327 16.96 -19.19 -20.92
C GLU A 327 18.27 -19.18 -20.13
N GLU A 328 18.44 -18.24 -19.21
CA GLU A 328 19.59 -18.18 -18.31
C GLU A 328 19.69 -19.42 -17.43
N TYR A 329 18.55 -19.78 -16.82
CA TYR A 329 18.55 -20.79 -15.80
C TYR A 329 18.64 -22.20 -16.38
N PHE A 330 17.76 -22.55 -17.32
CA PHE A 330 17.67 -23.90 -17.86
C PHE A 330 18.65 -24.14 -19.01
N LEU A 331 18.83 -23.15 -19.90
CA LEU A 331 19.63 -23.33 -21.12
C LEU A 331 21.07 -22.84 -20.95
N LYS A 332 21.41 -22.21 -19.82
CA LYS A 332 22.72 -21.60 -19.56
C LYS A 332 23.14 -20.62 -20.67
N ALA A 333 22.15 -19.99 -21.31
CA ALA A 333 22.40 -19.02 -22.36
C ALA A 333 23.00 -17.75 -21.75
N PRO A 334 24.04 -17.16 -22.37
CA PRO A 334 24.61 -15.90 -21.90
C PRO A 334 23.58 -14.77 -22.04
N THR A 335 23.65 -13.82 -21.14
CA THR A 335 22.76 -12.66 -21.16
C THR A 335 23.59 -11.39 -21.10
N GLU A 336 23.51 -10.61 -22.17
CA GLU A 336 23.70 -9.18 -22.08
C GLU A 336 22.35 -8.63 -21.60
N GLU A 337 22.16 -8.51 -20.27
CA GLU A 337 20.89 -8.12 -19.66
C GLU A 337 20.51 -6.67 -20.01
N LEU A 338 20.01 -6.47 -21.22
CA LEU A 338 19.21 -5.30 -21.55
C LEU A 338 17.79 -5.61 -21.11
N TYR A 339 17.38 -5.11 -19.94
CA TYR A 339 15.98 -5.06 -19.53
C TYR A 339 15.58 -3.62 -19.24
N ALA A 340 14.29 -3.33 -19.44
CA ALA A 340 13.71 -2.04 -19.09
C ALA A 340 12.91 -2.20 -17.79
N LEU A 341 13.34 -1.52 -16.74
CA LEU A 341 12.51 -1.31 -15.56
C LEU A 341 11.43 -0.26 -15.86
N PRO A 342 10.30 -0.26 -15.12
CA PRO A 342 9.33 0.83 -15.20
C PRO A 342 10.00 2.18 -14.93
N GLU A 343 9.52 3.23 -15.62
CA GLU A 343 10.04 4.60 -15.45
C GLU A 343 9.88 5.10 -14.00
N PHE A 344 8.78 4.71 -13.34
CA PHE A 344 8.56 5.01 -11.93
C PHE A 344 9.10 3.90 -11.02
N ASN A 345 10.07 4.25 -10.18
CA ASN A 345 10.56 3.42 -9.09
C ASN A 345 10.03 3.93 -7.74
N PRO A 346 9.26 3.12 -6.98
CA PRO A 346 8.73 3.52 -5.68
C PRO A 346 9.81 3.84 -4.62
N ASN A 347 11.03 3.32 -4.77
CA ASN A 347 12.10 3.60 -3.82
C ASN A 347 12.69 5.01 -3.99
N ASP A 348 12.53 5.60 -5.18
CA ASP A 348 13.04 6.93 -5.49
C ASP A 348 12.06 8.04 -5.02
N ILE A 349 10.96 7.68 -4.35
CA ILE A 349 9.95 8.67 -3.91
C ILE A 349 10.59 9.75 -3.05
N MET A 350 11.51 9.38 -2.14
CA MET A 350 12.19 10.32 -1.24
C MET A 350 13.13 11.27 -1.99
N ASP A 351 13.82 10.78 -3.02
CA ASP A 351 14.69 11.60 -3.87
C ASP A 351 13.90 12.56 -4.78
N ASN A 352 12.64 12.23 -5.06
CA ASN A 352 11.70 13.07 -5.84
C ASN A 352 10.91 14.09 -4.98
N VAL A 353 11.14 14.11 -3.66
CA VAL A 353 10.59 15.13 -2.77
C VAL A 353 11.41 16.40 -2.95
N LEU A 354 11.06 17.18 -3.96
CA LEU A 354 11.47 18.58 -3.96
C LEU A 354 10.76 19.24 -2.78
N TYR A 355 11.52 19.75 -1.83
CA TYR A 355 11.04 20.45 -0.63
C TYR A 355 9.83 21.31 -0.97
N THR A 356 8.65 20.80 -0.65
CA THR A 356 7.44 21.59 -0.69
C THR A 356 7.31 22.20 0.68
N ASP A 357 7.37 23.52 0.74
CA ASP A 357 7.13 24.24 1.97
C ASP A 357 5.66 24.05 2.39
N LEU A 358 5.46 23.15 3.36
CA LEU A 358 4.17 22.85 3.96
C LEU A 358 3.90 23.71 5.21
N THR A 359 4.67 24.79 5.42
CA THR A 359 4.43 25.67 6.55
C THR A 359 3.01 26.26 6.47
N PRO A 360 2.35 26.50 7.61
CA PRO A 360 1.01 27.09 7.63
C PRO A 360 0.91 28.41 6.85
N GLN A 361 2.00 29.16 6.76
CA GLN A 361 2.07 30.44 6.03
C GLN A 361 1.96 30.25 4.51
N VAL A 362 2.47 29.13 3.99
CA VAL A 362 2.34 28.76 2.58
C VAL A 362 1.01 28.06 2.32
N LEU A 363 0.51 27.24 3.24
CA LEU A 363 -0.72 26.50 3.02
C LEU A 363 -1.98 27.36 3.19
N PHE A 364 -1.96 28.31 4.13
CA PHE A 364 -3.14 29.07 4.52
C PHE A 364 -2.95 30.57 4.31
N SER A 365 -3.94 31.19 3.67
CA SER A 365 -4.11 32.64 3.75
C SER A 365 -4.95 33.02 4.97
N PRO A 366 -4.59 34.08 5.71
CA PRO A 366 -5.46 34.64 6.75
C PRO A 366 -6.74 35.27 6.16
N ASN A 367 -6.71 35.60 4.86
CA ASN A 367 -7.84 36.15 4.14
C ASN A 367 -8.60 35.06 3.39
N LYS A 368 -9.89 35.30 3.18
CA LYS A 368 -10.74 34.44 2.36
C LYS A 368 -10.16 34.28 0.95
N GLU A 369 -9.97 33.04 0.53
CA GLU A 369 -9.37 32.70 -0.75
C GLU A 369 -10.03 31.49 -1.42
N MET A 370 -9.65 31.23 -2.68
CA MET A 370 -10.00 30.01 -3.39
C MET A 370 -8.74 29.24 -3.80
N ILE A 371 -8.62 28.00 -3.36
CA ILE A 371 -7.55 27.08 -3.76
C ILE A 371 -8.10 26.11 -4.81
N ILE A 372 -7.44 26.00 -5.96
CA ILE A 372 -7.77 25.06 -7.02
C ILE A 372 -6.73 23.94 -7.00
N MET A 373 -7.15 22.72 -6.67
CA MET A 373 -6.28 21.54 -6.78
C MET A 373 -6.16 21.13 -8.25
N VAL A 374 -4.94 20.82 -8.71
CA VAL A 374 -4.68 20.36 -10.09
C VAL A 374 -3.82 19.11 -10.03
N GLY A 375 -4.22 18.05 -10.75
CA GLY A 375 -3.39 16.85 -10.87
C GLY A 375 -4.19 15.62 -11.28
N CYS A 376 -3.50 14.56 -11.70
CA CYS A 376 -4.12 13.34 -12.21
C CYS A 376 -4.93 12.59 -11.13
N PRO A 377 -5.92 11.77 -11.49
CA PRO A 377 -6.51 10.81 -10.55
C PRO A 377 -5.42 9.92 -9.93
N GLY A 378 -5.54 9.61 -8.63
CA GLY A 378 -4.52 8.84 -7.89
C GLY A 378 -3.30 9.66 -7.43
N SER A 379 -3.22 10.97 -7.74
CA SER A 379 -2.16 11.84 -7.26
C SER A 379 -2.35 12.32 -5.80
N GLY A 380 -3.25 11.72 -5.03
CA GLY A 380 -3.51 12.02 -3.61
C GLY A 380 -4.08 13.41 -3.27
N LYS A 381 -4.60 14.17 -4.24
CA LYS A 381 -5.17 15.53 -4.03
C LYS A 381 -6.25 15.58 -2.97
N SER A 382 -7.20 14.64 -3.03
CA SER A 382 -8.30 14.58 -2.08
C SER A 382 -7.80 14.35 -0.67
N TYR A 383 -6.82 13.46 -0.50
CA TYR A 383 -6.14 13.22 0.76
C TYR A 383 -5.44 14.50 1.26
N PHE A 384 -4.68 15.19 0.41
CA PHE A 384 -4.04 16.45 0.78
C PHE A 384 -5.05 17.53 1.20
N ALA A 385 -6.13 17.68 0.43
CA ALA A 385 -7.17 18.66 0.71
C ALA A 385 -7.88 18.38 2.04
N SER A 386 -8.22 17.12 2.33
CA SER A 386 -8.91 16.73 3.57
C SER A 386 -8.00 16.71 4.79
N ASN A 387 -6.71 16.39 4.64
CA ASN A 387 -5.83 16.16 5.77
C ASN A 387 -4.92 17.35 6.07
N ASN A 388 -4.49 18.09 5.05
CA ASN A 388 -3.53 19.18 5.21
C ASN A 388 -4.17 20.57 5.09
N LEU A 389 -5.25 20.71 4.32
CA LEU A 389 -5.89 22.02 4.09
C LEU A 389 -7.20 22.22 4.83
N PHE A 390 -7.86 21.15 5.24
CA PHE A 390 -9.13 21.25 5.94
C PHE A 390 -8.92 21.52 7.43
N PHE A 391 -8.78 22.81 7.76
CA PHE A 391 -8.93 23.25 9.13
C PHE A 391 -10.40 23.56 9.40
N HIS A 392 -10.98 22.86 10.38
CA HIS A 392 -12.41 22.89 10.70
C HIS A 392 -12.85 24.29 11.17
N ASP A 393 -13.18 25.13 10.19
CA ASP A 393 -14.09 26.30 10.19
C ASP A 393 -13.68 27.37 9.18
N HIS A 394 -12.47 27.27 8.62
CA HIS A 394 -11.91 28.25 7.68
C HIS A 394 -12.04 27.83 6.21
N MET A 395 -12.08 26.53 5.89
CA MET A 395 -12.09 26.05 4.50
C MET A 395 -13.26 25.11 4.20
N LYS A 396 -13.82 25.20 2.98
CA LYS A 396 -14.83 24.28 2.47
C LYS A 396 -14.31 23.56 1.22
N ILE A 397 -14.28 22.23 1.26
CA ILE A 397 -13.96 21.40 0.09
C ILE A 397 -15.22 21.24 -0.78
N ILE A 398 -15.04 21.45 -2.09
CA ILE A 398 -16.03 21.20 -3.14
C ILE A 398 -15.40 20.26 -4.16
N SER A 399 -15.99 19.08 -4.31
CA SER A 399 -15.54 18.05 -5.26
C SER A 399 -16.68 17.61 -6.17
N ARG A 400 -16.35 17.37 -7.44
CA ARG A 400 -17.25 16.78 -8.43
C ARG A 400 -17.58 15.34 -8.08
N ASP A 401 -16.71 14.60 -7.42
CA ASP A 401 -16.97 13.21 -7.06
C ASP A 401 -18.12 13.14 -6.04
N THR A 402 -18.21 14.13 -5.14
CA THR A 402 -19.32 14.26 -4.18
C THR A 402 -20.59 14.84 -4.82
N LEU A 403 -20.46 15.78 -5.76
CA LEU A 403 -21.61 16.53 -6.30
C LEU A 403 -22.15 15.99 -7.63
N GLY A 404 -21.40 15.13 -8.31
CA GLY A 404 -21.72 14.50 -9.60
C GLY A 404 -21.45 15.33 -10.85
N SER A 405 -21.56 16.67 -10.80
CA SER A 405 -21.36 17.52 -11.99
C SER A 405 -20.58 18.81 -11.71
N TRP A 406 -19.91 19.32 -12.75
CA TRP A 406 -19.14 20.56 -12.65
C TRP A 406 -20.05 21.78 -12.45
N GLN A 407 -21.26 21.77 -13.02
CA GLN A 407 -22.26 22.83 -12.84
C GLN A 407 -22.69 22.93 -11.38
N LYS A 408 -22.90 21.78 -10.71
CA LYS A 408 -23.21 21.73 -9.28
C LYS A 408 -22.05 22.23 -8.43
N CYS A 409 -20.80 21.92 -8.82
CA CYS A 409 -19.62 22.49 -8.17
C CYS A 409 -19.63 24.01 -8.25
N VAL A 410 -19.81 24.59 -9.46
CA VAL A 410 -19.87 26.04 -9.68
C VAL A 410 -20.99 26.69 -8.87
N ALA A 411 -22.20 26.11 -8.90
CA ALA A 411 -23.33 26.63 -8.14
C ALA A 411 -23.06 26.61 -6.63
N MET A 412 -22.47 25.51 -6.12
CA MET A 412 -22.10 25.39 -4.72
C MET A 412 -21.00 26.39 -4.34
N THR A 413 -19.97 26.56 -5.18
CA THR A 413 -18.90 27.55 -4.96
C THR A 413 -19.49 28.95 -4.83
N LYS A 414 -20.34 29.38 -5.76
CA LYS A 414 -21.00 30.70 -5.70
C LYS A 414 -21.83 30.86 -4.43
N LYS A 415 -22.63 29.83 -4.06
CA LYS A 415 -23.45 29.85 -2.84
C LYS A 415 -22.61 30.04 -1.58
N TYR A 416 -21.50 29.29 -1.43
CA TYR A 416 -20.63 29.43 -0.26
C TYR A 416 -19.89 30.76 -0.24
N LEU A 417 -19.44 31.27 -1.39
CA LEU A 417 -18.77 32.57 -1.46
C LEU A 417 -19.70 33.73 -1.11
N SER A 418 -20.98 33.68 -1.49
CA SER A 418 -21.95 34.73 -1.15
C SER A 418 -22.36 34.73 0.32
N GLY A 419 -22.42 33.55 0.96
CA GLY A 419 -23.01 33.40 2.30
C GLY A 419 -22.04 33.14 3.45
N SER A 420 -20.74 33.04 3.20
CA SER A 420 -19.76 32.70 4.24
C SER A 420 -18.44 33.47 4.08
N SER A 421 -17.70 33.65 5.18
CA SER A 421 -16.34 34.18 5.17
C SER A 421 -15.27 33.10 4.90
N ARG A 422 -15.68 31.87 4.60
CA ARG A 422 -14.79 30.70 4.47
C ARG A 422 -14.07 30.68 3.11
N SER A 423 -12.82 30.24 3.13
CA SER A 423 -12.06 29.89 1.93
C SER A 423 -12.61 28.60 1.31
N ILE A 424 -12.36 28.40 0.02
CA ILE A 424 -12.88 27.23 -0.71
C ILE A 424 -11.73 26.47 -1.37
N ILE A 425 -11.79 25.15 -1.29
CA ILE A 425 -10.90 24.24 -2.01
C ILE A 425 -11.72 23.55 -3.09
N ILE A 426 -11.27 23.65 -4.35
CA ILE A 426 -11.84 22.93 -5.49
C ILE A 426 -11.02 21.66 -5.72
N ASP A 427 -11.48 20.53 -5.16
CA ASP A 427 -10.83 19.23 -5.31
C ASP A 427 -11.41 18.46 -6.50
N ASN A 428 -10.95 18.85 -7.68
CA ASN A 428 -11.21 18.17 -8.95
C ASN A 428 -9.86 17.89 -9.64
N THR A 429 -9.89 17.17 -10.76
CA THR A 429 -8.69 16.97 -11.59
C THR A 429 -8.17 18.27 -12.21
N ASN A 430 -9.09 19.14 -12.67
CA ASN A 430 -8.82 20.45 -13.27
C ASN A 430 -7.69 20.44 -14.34
N PRO A 431 -7.74 19.53 -15.33
CA PRO A 431 -6.59 19.24 -16.20
C PRO A 431 -6.28 20.37 -17.19
N ASP A 432 -7.30 21.00 -17.75
CA ASP A 432 -7.19 22.00 -18.81
C ASP A 432 -7.48 23.44 -18.33
N ILE A 433 -7.11 24.42 -19.17
CA ILE A 433 -7.26 25.84 -18.89
C ILE A 433 -8.74 26.23 -18.71
N GLU A 434 -9.64 25.66 -19.50
CA GLU A 434 -11.07 26.00 -19.48
C GLU A 434 -11.71 25.57 -18.16
N SER A 435 -11.42 24.35 -17.70
CA SER A 435 -11.87 23.80 -16.43
C SER A 435 -11.44 24.67 -15.26
N ARG A 436 -10.18 25.14 -15.23
CA ARG A 436 -9.67 26.06 -14.20
C ARG A 436 -10.29 27.45 -14.30
N LYS A 437 -10.42 27.97 -15.52
CA LYS A 437 -10.98 29.30 -15.80
C LYS A 437 -12.36 29.49 -15.19
N ARG A 438 -13.22 28.46 -15.19
CA ARG A 438 -14.55 28.49 -14.56
C ARG A 438 -14.52 28.90 -13.09
N PHE A 439 -13.51 28.47 -12.34
CA PHE A 439 -13.36 28.80 -10.92
C PHE A 439 -12.58 30.10 -10.70
N ILE A 440 -11.56 30.36 -11.52
CA ILE A 440 -10.80 31.62 -11.50
C ILE A 440 -11.72 32.82 -11.77
N ASP A 441 -12.62 32.71 -12.75
CA ASP A 441 -13.56 33.79 -13.08
C ASP A 441 -14.55 34.05 -11.94
N ILE A 442 -14.92 33.02 -11.17
CA ILE A 442 -15.73 33.18 -9.94
C ILE A 442 -14.92 33.89 -8.85
N ALA A 443 -13.68 33.47 -8.59
CA ALA A 443 -12.83 34.14 -7.60
C ALA A 443 -12.66 35.64 -7.93
N LYS A 444 -12.44 35.96 -9.21
CA LYS A 444 -12.39 37.35 -9.71
C LYS A 444 -13.69 38.11 -9.49
N SER A 445 -14.86 37.52 -9.78
CA SER A 445 -16.14 38.20 -9.57
C SER A 445 -16.42 38.52 -8.10
N PHE A 446 -15.93 37.67 -7.19
CA PHE A 446 -16.02 37.88 -5.74
C PHE A 446 -14.84 38.66 -5.15
N LYS A 447 -13.88 39.11 -5.99
CA LYS A 447 -12.67 39.85 -5.61
C LYS A 447 -11.84 39.15 -4.51
N ILE A 448 -11.73 37.83 -4.56
CA ILE A 448 -10.90 37.05 -3.63
C ILE A 448 -9.64 36.52 -4.34
N PRO A 449 -8.51 36.38 -3.63
CA PRO A 449 -7.34 35.69 -4.15
C PRO A 449 -7.66 34.25 -4.58
N CYS A 450 -6.99 33.80 -5.62
CA CYS A 450 -7.10 32.43 -6.11
C CYS A 450 -5.71 31.85 -6.29
N ARG A 451 -5.44 30.71 -5.65
CA ARG A 451 -4.16 29.98 -5.75
C ARG A 451 -4.38 28.62 -6.39
N VAL A 452 -3.35 28.12 -7.06
CA VAL A 452 -3.36 26.79 -7.67
C VAL A 452 -2.36 25.91 -6.94
N PHE A 453 -2.83 24.76 -6.46
CA PHE A 453 -1.99 23.73 -5.87
C PHE A 453 -1.83 22.63 -6.91
N LEU A 454 -0.68 22.64 -7.59
CA LEU A 454 -0.33 21.65 -8.59
C LEU A 454 0.27 20.44 -7.92
N MET A 455 -0.39 19.29 -8.04
CA MET A 455 0.01 17.99 -7.52
C MET A 455 0.78 17.28 -8.63
N ASN A 456 2.08 17.57 -8.71
CA ASN A 456 2.94 17.16 -9.81
C ASN A 456 3.41 15.70 -9.68
N VAL A 457 2.48 14.77 -9.93
CA VAL A 457 2.71 13.33 -9.86
C VAL A 457 2.64 12.75 -11.27
N SER A 458 3.64 11.95 -11.65
CA SER A 458 3.65 11.26 -12.94
C SER A 458 2.47 10.29 -13.07
N LYS A 459 2.10 9.95 -14.31
CA LYS A 459 0.99 9.00 -14.55
C LYS A 459 1.24 7.65 -13.88
N ASP A 460 2.47 7.16 -13.91
CA ASP A 460 2.82 5.84 -13.37
C ASP A 460 2.90 5.84 -11.84
N HIS A 461 3.34 6.93 -11.23
CA HIS A 461 3.21 7.14 -9.79
C HIS A 461 1.72 7.19 -9.38
N GLY A 462 0.87 7.94 -10.10
CA GLY A 462 -0.57 7.97 -9.82
C GLY A 462 -1.25 6.59 -9.91
N LYS A 463 -0.85 5.76 -10.89
CA LYS A 463 -1.30 4.36 -10.98
C LYS A 463 -0.79 3.50 -9.83
N HIS A 464 0.48 3.69 -9.43
CA HIS A 464 1.06 2.98 -8.28
C HIS A 464 0.25 3.27 -7.02
N ASN A 465 -0.01 4.55 -6.72
CA ASN A 465 -0.82 4.96 -5.57
C ASN A 465 -2.21 4.36 -5.61
N ASN A 466 -2.87 4.37 -6.78
CA ASN A 466 -4.19 3.74 -6.92
C ASN A 466 -4.14 2.23 -6.67
N LYS A 467 -3.10 1.54 -7.15
CA LYS A 467 -2.94 0.10 -6.90
C LYS A 467 -2.67 -0.19 -5.42
N ALA A 468 -1.81 0.59 -4.77
CA ALA A 468 -1.58 0.52 -3.34
C ALA A 468 -2.90 0.76 -2.57
N LEU A 469 -3.69 1.77 -2.92
CA LEU A 469 -5.00 1.94 -2.28
C LEU A 469 -5.90 0.71 -2.46
N CYS A 470 -6.08 0.22 -3.69
CA CYS A 470 -6.97 -0.93 -3.95
C CYS A 470 -6.54 -2.22 -3.25
N SER A 471 -5.24 -2.56 -3.27
CA SER A 471 -4.74 -3.80 -2.67
C SER A 471 -4.77 -3.77 -1.14
N PHE A 472 -4.65 -2.57 -0.54
CA PHE A 472 -4.58 -2.41 0.90
C PHE A 472 -5.98 -2.24 1.53
N TYR A 473 -6.94 -1.59 0.88
CA TYR A 473 -8.34 -1.54 1.35
C TYR A 473 -8.98 -2.94 1.49
N GLN A 474 -8.54 -3.92 0.70
CA GLN A 474 -9.01 -5.31 0.78
C GLN A 474 -8.35 -6.11 1.92
N SER A 475 -7.17 -5.68 2.41
CA SER A 475 -6.37 -6.45 3.37
C SER A 475 -6.32 -5.81 4.77
N PHE A 476 -6.37 -4.48 4.86
CA PHE A 476 -6.28 -3.70 6.10
C PHE A 476 -7.08 -2.39 5.95
N PRO A 477 -8.34 -2.30 6.42
CA PRO A 477 -9.20 -1.12 6.25
C PRO A 477 -8.73 0.14 7.00
N ASN A 478 -7.63 0.08 7.78
CA ASN A 478 -7.18 1.14 8.68
C ASN A 478 -5.81 1.76 8.34
N PHE A 479 -5.39 1.79 7.07
CA PHE A 479 -4.07 2.32 6.70
C PHE A 479 -4.09 3.70 6.03
N SER A 480 -3.14 4.57 6.39
CA SER A 480 -2.91 5.89 5.78
C SER A 480 -1.67 5.83 4.89
N ILE A 481 -1.81 6.12 3.59
CA ILE A 481 -0.67 6.25 2.68
C ILE A 481 -0.03 7.62 2.88
N LEU A 482 1.28 7.63 3.15
CA LEU A 482 2.11 8.83 3.08
C LEU A 482 2.18 9.28 1.61
N CYS A 483 1.22 10.11 1.21
CA CYS A 483 1.26 10.69 -0.11
C CYS A 483 2.17 11.92 -0.04
N ILE A 484 3.39 11.81 -0.56
CA ILE A 484 4.31 12.95 -0.64
C ILE A 484 4.06 13.68 -1.96
N PHE A 485 3.83 14.99 -1.87
CA PHE A 485 3.41 15.80 -3.01
C PHE A 485 4.36 16.96 -3.22
N ASN A 486 4.63 17.25 -4.50
CA ASN A 486 5.21 18.51 -4.93
C ASN A 486 4.08 19.53 -5.07
N ILE A 487 4.11 20.64 -4.33
CA ILE A 487 3.24 21.81 -4.54
C ILE A 487 4.07 22.91 -5.18
N CYS A 488 3.84 23.20 -6.45
CA CYS A 488 4.27 24.46 -7.04
C CYS A 488 3.18 25.50 -6.86
N SER A 489 3.44 26.53 -6.04
CA SER A 489 2.63 27.75 -6.06
C SER A 489 2.95 28.54 -7.32
N ILE A 490 1.98 28.64 -8.24
CA ILE A 490 1.99 29.66 -9.29
C ILE A 490 1.15 30.82 -8.77
N MET A 491 1.81 31.96 -8.52
CA MET A 491 1.16 33.23 -8.16
C MET A 491 0.31 33.78 -9.32
#